data_AF-A0A966UTI3-F1
#
_entry.id   AF-A0A966UTI3-F1
#
_cell.length_a   1.000
_cell.length_b   1.000
_cell.length_c   1.000
_cell.angle_alpha   90.00
_cell.angle_beta   90.00
_cell.angle_gamma   90.00
#
_symmetry.space_group_name_H-M   'P 1'
#
loop_
_entity.id
_entity.type
_entity.pdbx_description
1 polymer ?
#
loop_
_entity_poly.entity_id
_entity_poly.type
_entity_poly.pdbx_seq_one_letter_code
_entity_poly.pdbx_strand_id
1 'polypeptide(L)' 'MAHYAFLNSENIVVKVITGVDETETQTDTDGTVVGGSAEAWEAFYASQPWHAGLTCKRTSYNNNIRKQYAGVGF' A
#
# COMPACT_ATOMS: atom_id res chain seq x y z
N MET A 1 -11.78 -0.42 -4.23
CA MET A 1 -10.84 -0.97 -3.23
C MET A 1 -9.50 -1.25 -3.87
N ALA A 2 -8.47 -0.52 -3.42
CA ALA A 2 -7.09 -0.74 -3.78
C ALA A 2 -6.38 -1.67 -2.79
N HIS A 3 -5.25 -2.19 -3.24
CA HIS A 3 -4.36 -3.04 -2.46
C HIS A 3 -2.97 -2.40 -2.45
N TYR A 4 -2.25 -2.58 -1.34
CA TYR A 4 -0.87 -2.11 -1.18
C TYR A 4 -0.02 -3.24 -0.65
N ALA A 5 1.15 -3.44 -1.24
CA ALA A 5 2.13 -4.42 -0.82
C ALA A 5 3.35 -3.70 -0.25
N PHE A 6 3.91 -4.25 0.83
CA PHE A 6 5.17 -3.80 1.40
C PHE A 6 6.25 -4.78 1.02
N LEU A 7 7.30 -4.28 0.38
CA LEU A 7 8.44 -5.04 -0.06
C LEU A 7 9.63 -4.79 0.85
N ASN A 8 10.38 -5.84 1.18
CA ASN A 8 11.67 -5.71 1.85
C ASN A 8 12.78 -5.31 0.85
N SER A 9 14.03 -5.20 1.33
CA SER A 9 15.20 -4.88 0.49
C SER A 9 15.49 -5.90 -0.62
N GLU A 10 14.96 -7.12 -0.50
CA GLU A 10 15.10 -8.19 -1.51
C GLU A 10 13.93 -8.22 -2.50
N ASN A 11 13.05 -7.20 -2.47
CA ASN A 11 11.81 -7.13 -3.26
C ASN A 11 10.81 -8.25 -2.96
N ILE A 12 10.88 -8.86 -1.78
CA ILE A 12 9.91 -9.86 -1.33
C ILE A 12 8.78 -9.15 -0.60
N VAL A 13 7.54 -9.48 -0.94
CA VAL A 13 6.38 -8.94 -0.23
C VAL A 13 6.35 -9.50 1.19
N VAL A 14 6.32 -8.63 2.19
CA VAL A 14 6.26 -9.03 3.61
C VAL A 14 4.90 -8.74 4.26
N LYS A 15 4.12 -7.84 3.66
CA LYS A 15 2.81 -7.43 4.17
C LYS A 15 1.93 -6.91 3.05
N VAL A 16 0.62 -7.05 3.20
CA VAL A 16 -0.38 -6.55 2.25
C VAL A 16 -1.50 -5.86 3.01
N ILE A 17 -1.88 -4.66 2.55
CA ILE A 17 -3.08 -3.94 2.98
C ILE A 17 -4.09 -4.01 1.84
N THR A 18 -5.34 -4.33 2.16
CA THR A 18 -6.42 -4.45 1.18
C THR A 18 -7.60 -3.60 1.60
N GLY A 19 -8.31 -3.03 0.64
CA GLY A 19 -9.57 -2.35 0.91
C GLY A 19 -9.48 -0.86 1.15
N VAL A 20 -8.40 -0.24 0.69
CA VAL A 20 -8.27 1.21 0.72
C VAL A 20 -9.19 1.80 -0.35
N ASP A 21 -9.99 2.79 0.01
CA ASP A 21 -10.68 3.62 -0.96
C ASP A 21 -9.79 4.81 -1.34
N GLU A 22 -9.35 4.85 -2.60
CA GLU A 22 -8.37 5.84 -3.06
C GLU A 22 -9.02 7.20 -3.36
N THR A 23 -10.33 7.24 -3.57
CA THR A 23 -11.06 8.49 -3.83
C THR A 23 -11.37 9.26 -2.57
N GLU A 24 -11.32 8.60 -1.42
CA GLU A 24 -11.57 9.18 -0.11
C GLU A 24 -10.28 9.79 0.47
N THR A 25 -10.45 10.83 1.28
CA THR A 25 -9.40 11.38 2.13
C THR A 25 -9.68 11.00 3.59
N GLN A 26 -8.63 10.71 4.33
CA GLN A 26 -8.70 10.38 5.75
C GLN A 26 -7.84 11.37 6.53
N THR A 27 -8.33 11.82 7.68
CA THR A 27 -7.55 12.61 8.61
C THR A 27 -6.96 11.68 9.66
N ASP A 28 -5.64 11.60 9.72
CA ASP A 28 -4.95 10.83 10.74
C ASP A 28 -5.03 11.53 12.10
N THR A 29 -4.64 10.83 13.16
CA THR A 29 -4.73 11.28 14.56
C THR A 29 -3.94 12.57 14.83
N ASP A 30 -2.90 12.83 14.04
CA ASP A 30 -2.08 14.06 14.08
C ASP A 30 -2.67 15.22 13.25
N GLY A 31 -3.85 15.05 12.66
CA GLY A 31 -4.50 16.06 11.81
C GLY A 31 -4.01 16.09 10.36
N THR A 32 -3.07 15.21 9.99
CA THR A 32 -2.58 15.08 8.61
C THR A 32 -3.69 14.48 7.72
N VAL A 33 -3.98 15.13 6.60
CA VAL A 33 -4.93 14.62 5.60
C VAL A 33 -4.17 13.77 4.58
N VAL A 34 -4.63 12.54 4.39
CA VAL A 34 -4.04 11.51 3.54
C VAL A 34 -5.10 11.02 2.55
N GLY A 35 -4.68 10.57 1.37
CA GLY A 35 -5.58 9.98 0.36
C GLY A 35 -5.96 10.93 -0.76
N GLY A 36 -7.06 10.62 -1.46
CA GLY A 36 -7.46 11.30 -2.71
C GLY A 36 -6.65 10.92 -3.96
N SER A 37 -5.55 10.15 -3.80
CA SER A 37 -4.82 9.52 -4.91
C SER A 37 -4.01 8.31 -4.44
N ALA A 38 -3.64 7.46 -5.40
CA ALA A 38 -2.80 6.29 -5.18
C ALA A 38 -1.44 6.66 -4.56
N GLU A 39 -0.83 7.71 -5.10
CA GLU A 39 0.50 8.20 -4.73
C GLU A 39 0.51 8.77 -3.31
N ALA A 40 -0.56 9.48 -2.92
CA ALA A 40 -0.71 10.01 -1.56
C ALA A 40 -0.79 8.87 -0.53
N TRP A 41 -1.55 7.81 -0.86
CA TRP A 41 -1.62 6.61 -0.04
C TRP A 41 -0.30 5.83 0.03
N GLU A 42 0.42 5.67 -1.09
CA GLU A 42 1.76 5.04 -1.09
C GLU A 42 2.72 5.79 -0.16
N ALA A 43 2.80 7.11 -0.29
CA ALA A 43 3.67 7.97 0.51
C ALA A 43 3.30 7.91 2.00
N PHE A 44 2.01 7.98 2.32
CA PHE A 44 1.52 7.87 3.69
C PHE A 44 1.88 6.53 4.33
N TYR A 45 1.66 5.42 3.64
CA TYR A 45 1.97 4.10 4.19
C TYR A 45 3.47 3.85 4.33
N ALA A 46 4.28 4.38 3.40
CA ALA A 46 5.73 4.30 3.44
C ALA A 46 6.35 5.17 4.54
N SER A 47 5.71 6.28 4.93
CA SER A 47 6.21 7.17 5.98
C SER A 47 5.94 6.66 7.40
N GLN A 48 5.08 5.64 7.56
CA GLN A 48 4.75 5.11 8.87
C GLN A 48 5.95 4.45 9.56
N PRO A 49 6.20 4.71 10.85
CA PRO A 49 7.38 4.20 11.55
C PRO A 49 7.43 2.67 11.61
N TRP A 50 6.27 2.00 11.64
CA TRP A 50 6.18 0.53 11.62
C TRP A 50 6.38 -0.09 10.22
N HIS A 51 6.59 0.72 9.18
CA HIS A 51 6.98 0.28 7.84
C HIS A 51 8.37 0.80 7.44
N ALA A 52 9.15 1.34 8.38
CA ALA A 52 10.49 1.83 8.11
C ALA A 52 11.36 0.72 7.47
N GLY A 53 12.04 1.06 6.38
CA GLY A 53 12.85 0.11 5.61
C GLY A 53 12.06 -0.79 4.65
N LEU A 54 10.74 -0.65 4.59
CA LEU A 54 9.89 -1.32 3.61
C LEU A 54 9.47 -0.34 2.51
N THR A 55 9.39 -0.85 1.28
CA THR A 55 8.86 -0.08 0.15
C THR A 55 7.37 -0.37 0.00
N CYS A 56 6.52 0.65 0.11
CA CYS A 56 5.09 0.51 -0.19
C CYS A 56 4.84 0.68 -1.69
N LYS A 57 4.08 -0.26 -2.28
CA LYS A 57 3.60 -0.14 -3.66
C LYS A 57 2.14 -0.53 -3.77
N ARG A 58 1.39 0.28 -4.51
CA ARG A 58 0.04 -0.06 -4.93
C ARG A 58 0.10 -1.27 -5.83
N THR A 59 -0.76 -2.22 -5.53
CA THR A 59 -0.98 -3.42 -6.31
C THR A 59 -2.46 -3.51 -6.67
N SER A 60 -2.76 -4.17 -7.78
CA SER A 60 -4.14 -4.42 -8.17
C SER A 60 -4.41 -5.91 -8.11
N TYR A 61 -5.59 -6.27 -7.59
CA TYR A 61 -6.17 -7.55 -7.93
C TYR A 61 -6.71 -7.45 -9.34
N ASN A 62 -5.94 -7.93 -10.30
CA ASN A 62 -6.43 -8.04 -11.66
C ASN A 62 -6.08 -9.40 -12.23
N ASN A 63 -6.99 -10.36 -12.05
CA ASN A 63 -6.88 -11.70 -12.62
C ASN A 63 -6.81 -11.69 -14.17
N ASN A 64 -7.05 -10.54 -14.82
CA ASN A 64 -6.85 -10.37 -16.26
C ASN A 64 -5.44 -9.93 -16.67
N ILE A 65 -4.64 -9.33 -15.77
CA ILE A 65 -3.31 -8.77 -16.12
C ILE A 65 -2.19 -9.40 -15.27
N ARG A 66 -2.45 -9.82 -14.03
CA ARG A 66 -1.50 -10.53 -13.17
C ARG A 66 -2.18 -11.72 -12.49
N LYS A 67 -1.64 -12.92 -12.72
CA LYS A 67 -2.23 -14.21 -12.29
C LYS A 67 -2.26 -14.43 -10.77
N GLN A 68 -1.52 -13.68 -9.98
CA GLN A 68 -1.43 -13.87 -8.53
C GLN A 68 -1.50 -12.53 -7.78
N TYR A 69 -2.15 -12.54 -6.62
CA TYR A 69 -2.08 -11.45 -5.64
C TYR A 69 -0.61 -11.17 -5.29
N ALA A 70 -0.27 -9.91 -4.98
CA ALA A 70 0.90 -9.67 -4.15
C ALA A 70 0.64 -10.39 -2.83
N GLY A 71 1.31 -11.51 -2.61
CA GLY A 71 1.16 -12.36 -1.43
C GLY A 71 2.46 -12.34 -0.65
N VAL A 72 2.37 -12.42 0.68
CA VAL A 72 3.56 -12.46 1.53
C VAL A 72 4.45 -13.65 1.10
N GLY A 73 5.73 -13.38 0.85
CA GLY A 73 6.74 -14.35 0.41
C GLY A 73 6.92 -14.50 -1.10
N PHE A 74 6.20 -13.73 -1.93
CA PHE A 74 6.32 -13.69 -3.39
C PHE A 74 6.86 -12.36 -3.91
#